data_AF-A0A358HVD4-F1
#
_entry.id   AF-A0A358HVD4-F1
#
_cell.length_a   1.000
_cell.length_b   1.000
_cell.length_c   1.000
_cell.angle_alpha   90.00
_cell.angle_beta   90.00
_cell.angle_gamma   90.00
#
_symmetry.space_group_name_H-M   'P 1'
#
loop_
_entity.id
_entity.type
_entity.pdbx_description
1 polymer ?
#
loop_
_entity_poly.entity_id
_entity_poly.type
_entity_poly.pdbx_seq_one_letter_code
_entity_poly.pdbx_strand_id
1 'polypeptide(L)'
;VTEASITSNALKTTKGIKGAFTDDQSENIDLKVAAKLELLDANGVQKGEVQAMASRTRTLNESMSVAEREKAIYDETATLLMDLDRELERQINANLGRFLVR
;
A
#
# COMPACT_ATOMS: atom_id res chain seq x y z
N VAL A 1 -2.55 -13.31 -0.43
CA VAL A 1 -1.79 -12.13 0.02
C VAL A 1 -0.49 -12.61 0.61
N THR A 2 0.64 -12.11 0.13
CA THR A 2 1.98 -12.49 0.61
C THR A 2 2.52 -11.49 1.62
N GLU A 3 2.08 -10.23 1.56
CA GLU A 3 2.42 -9.20 2.54
C GLU A 3 1.28 -8.17 2.63
N ALA A 4 0.99 -7.69 3.82
CA ALA A 4 0.13 -6.53 4.05
C ALA A 4 0.55 -5.86 5.36
N SER A 5 0.93 -4.59 5.31
CA SER A 5 1.38 -3.85 6.48
C SER A 5 1.03 -2.36 6.39
N ILE A 6 0.79 -1.77 7.56
CA ILE A 6 0.72 -0.34 7.77
C ILE A 6 1.62 -0.04 8.97
N THR A 7 2.64 0.78 8.77
CA THR A 7 3.60 1.15 9.83
C THR A 7 3.64 2.65 10.02
N SER A 8 3.69 3.06 11.29
CA SER A 8 3.70 4.46 11.71
C SER A 8 5.10 4.90 12.14
N ASN A 9 5.59 5.99 11.55
CA ASN A 9 6.90 6.57 11.79
C ASN A 9 6.76 8.04 12.19
N ALA A 10 6.98 8.36 13.47
CA ALA A 10 6.98 9.75 13.95
C ALA A 10 8.17 10.54 13.39
N LEU A 11 7.93 11.72 12.81
CA LEU A 11 8.99 12.59 12.30
C LEU A 11 9.64 13.35 13.46
N LYS A 12 10.98 13.29 13.56
CA LYS A 12 11.74 13.95 14.64
C LYS A 12 11.59 15.48 14.55
N THR A 13 10.98 16.13 15.53
CA THR A 13 10.92 17.60 15.60
C THR A 13 12.25 18.20 16.07
N THR A 14 12.59 19.38 15.55
CA THR A 14 13.87 20.06 15.83
C THR A 14 13.77 20.82 17.15
N LYS A 15 14.36 20.29 18.22
CA LYS A 15 14.40 20.96 19.54
C LYS A 15 15.38 22.14 19.52
N GLY A 16 14.85 23.36 19.48
CA GLY A 16 15.59 24.59 19.70
C GLY A 16 14.71 25.65 20.37
N ILE A 17 15.29 26.70 20.95
CA ILE A 17 14.59 27.76 21.71
C ILE A 17 13.53 28.52 20.85
N LYS A 18 13.55 28.34 19.52
CA LYS A 18 12.51 28.80 18.58
C LYS A 18 11.43 27.76 18.23
N GLY A 19 11.65 26.47 18.52
CA GLY A 19 10.75 25.36 18.21
C GLY A 19 9.53 25.25 19.12
N ALA A 20 9.45 26.02 20.20
CA ALA A 20 8.28 26.07 21.07
C ALA A 20 7.11 26.91 20.49
N PHE A 21 7.31 27.57 19.35
CA PHE A 21 6.26 28.37 18.67
C PHE A 21 5.78 27.72 17.36
N THR A 22 6.30 26.55 16.97
CA THR A 22 5.87 25.82 15.77
C THR A 22 6.18 24.34 15.99
N ASP A 23 5.45 23.69 16.89
CA ASP A 23 5.48 22.23 17.05
C ASP A 23 4.34 21.69 16.17
N ASP A 24 4.69 21.20 14.98
CA ASP A 24 3.81 20.38 14.13
C ASP A 24 4.44 18.98 14.11
N GLN A 25 4.13 18.15 15.09
CA GLN A 25 4.52 16.74 15.05
C GLN A 25 3.75 16.07 13.90
N SER A 26 4.50 15.59 12.92
CA SER A 26 3.93 14.89 11.76
C SER A 26 4.28 13.40 11.85
N GLU A 27 3.31 12.55 11.52
CA GLU A 27 3.46 11.09 11.50
C GLU A 27 3.42 10.61 10.06
N ASN A 28 4.43 9.88 9.60
CA ASN A 28 4.38 9.19 8.32
C ASN A 28 3.78 7.81 8.54
N ILE A 29 2.73 7.48 7.79
CA ILE A 29 2.24 6.12 7.63
C ILE A 29 2.80 5.55 6.34
N ASP A 30 3.39 4.36 6.42
CA ASP A 30 3.86 3.58 5.29
C ASP A 30 2.93 2.38 5.13
N LEU A 31 2.26 2.28 3.99
CA LEU A 31 1.36 1.19 3.64
C LEU A 31 2.01 0.35 2.55
N LYS A 32 1.94 -0.97 2.70
CA LYS A 32 2.49 -1.92 1.74
C LYS A 32 1.58 -3.12 1.61
N VAL A 33 1.39 -3.60 0.38
CA VAL A 33 0.67 -4.82 0.09
C VAL A 33 1.36 -5.58 -1.03
N ALA A 34 1.44 -6.90 -0.90
CA ALA A 34 1.92 -7.79 -1.94
C ALA A 34 0.99 -9.00 -2.07
N ALA A 35 0.81 -9.45 -3.31
CA ALA A 35 0.00 -10.61 -3.64
C ALA A 35 0.71 -11.49 -4.67
N LYS A 36 0.45 -12.79 -4.57
CA LYS A 36 0.80 -13.80 -5.57
C LYS A 36 -0.48 -14.43 -6.08
N LEU A 37 -0.61 -14.56 -7.39
CA LEU A 37 -1.66 -15.32 -8.06
C LEU A 37 -1.03 -16.51 -8.77
N GLU A 38 -1.66 -17.67 -8.63
CA GLU A 38 -1.24 -18.91 -9.27
C GLU A 38 -2.35 -19.39 -10.21
N LEU A 39 -1.97 -19.76 -11.43
CA LEU A 39 -2.85 -20.41 -12.38
C LEU A 39 -2.68 -21.92 -12.26
N LEU A 40 -3.74 -22.63 -11.91
CA LEU A 40 -3.78 -24.08 -11.80
C LEU A 40 -4.62 -24.67 -12.95
N ASP A 41 -4.24 -25.83 -13.47
CA ASP A 41 -5.11 -26.60 -14.37
C ASP A 41 -6.13 -27.45 -13.61
N ALA A 42 -7.00 -28.16 -14.34
CA ALA A 42 -8.08 -28.97 -13.76
C ALA A 42 -7.60 -30.07 -12.79
N ASN A 43 -6.32 -30.46 -12.87
CA ASN A 43 -5.72 -31.45 -11.97
C ASN A 43 -4.96 -30.80 -10.81
N GLY A 44 -5.02 -29.47 -10.67
CA GLY A 44 -4.30 -28.71 -9.66
C GLY A 44 -2.82 -28.46 -9.99
N VAL A 45 -2.37 -28.72 -11.22
CA VAL A 45 -0.97 -28.48 -11.61
C VAL A 45 -0.78 -27.01 -11.97
N GLN A 46 0.22 -26.37 -11.36
CA GLN A 46 0.56 -24.97 -11.64
C GLN A 46 1.02 -24.78 -13.08
N LYS A 47 0.35 -23.89 -13.81
CA LYS A 47 0.65 -23.50 -15.20
C LYS A 47 1.35 -22.15 -15.32
N GLY A 48 1.27 -21.34 -14.28
CA GLY A 48 1.92 -20.04 -14.20
C GLY A 48 1.67 -19.36 -12.87
N GLU A 49 2.42 -18.30 -12.62
CA GLU A 49 2.21 -17.41 -11.48
C GLU A 49 2.54 -15.98 -11.86
N VAL A 50 1.98 -15.05 -11.09
CA VAL A 50 2.36 -13.63 -11.09
C VAL A 50 2.43 -13.13 -9.67
N GLN A 51 3.30 -12.15 -9.45
CA GLN A 51 3.45 -11.45 -8.19
C GLN A 51 3.33 -9.95 -8.44
N ALA A 52 2.66 -9.26 -7.51
CA ALA A 52 2.50 -7.82 -7.55
C ALA A 52 2.69 -7.25 -6.15
N MET A 53 3.19 -6.02 -6.10
CA MET A 53 3.35 -5.27 -4.87
C MET A 53 3.02 -3.81 -5.13
N ALA A 54 2.37 -3.17 -4.16
CA ALA A 54 2.17 -1.74 -4.13
C ALA A 54 2.59 -1.19 -2.76
N SER A 55 3.01 0.06 -2.73
CA SER A 55 3.33 0.78 -1.51
C SER A 55 2.96 2.25 -1.63
N ARG A 56 2.48 2.83 -0.54
CA ARG A 56 2.17 4.26 -0.43
C ARG A 56 2.66 4.79 0.90
N THR A 57 3.04 6.06 0.92
CA THR A 57 3.40 6.78 2.13
C THR A 57 2.54 8.03 2.23
N ARG A 58 2.02 8.32 3.42
CA ARG A 58 1.28 9.55 3.69
C ARG A 58 1.72 10.17 5.01
N THR A 59 1.88 11.49 4.99
CA THR A 59 2.08 12.28 6.21
C THR A 59 0.72 12.68 6.80
N LEU A 60 0.57 12.45 8.10
CA LEU A 60 -0.57 12.85 8.91
C LEU A 60 -0.11 13.96 9.86
N ASN A 61 -0.91 15.01 9.99
CA ASN A 61 -0.65 16.07 10.96
C ASN A 61 -1.25 15.66 12.33
N GLU A 62 -0.55 15.91 13.44
CA GLU A 62 -1.09 15.69 14.79
C GLU A 62 -2.36 16.49 15.10
N SER A 63 -2.57 17.62 14.42
CA SER A 63 -3.75 18.46 14.59
C SER A 63 -5.00 17.85 13.97
N MET A 64 -4.88 16.75 13.22
CA MET A 64 -6.02 16.04 12.64
C MET A 64 -6.86 15.40 13.75
N SER A 65 -8.18 15.54 13.65
CA SER A 65 -9.09 14.75 14.47
C SER A 65 -8.95 13.26 14.16
N VAL A 66 -9.38 12.41 15.10
CA VAL A 66 -9.37 10.95 14.92
C VAL A 66 -10.14 10.54 13.65
N ALA A 67 -11.29 11.15 13.39
CA ALA A 67 -12.09 10.86 12.22
C ALA A 67 -11.39 11.23 10.90
N GLU A 68 -10.71 12.38 10.86
CA GLU A 68 -9.91 12.78 9.69
C GLU A 68 -8.73 11.84 9.47
N ARG A 69 -8.10 11.39 10.57
CA ARG A 69 -7.00 10.44 10.53
C ARG A 69 -7.44 9.08 9.98
N GLU A 70 -8.53 8.53 10.50
CA GLU A 70 -9.10 7.26 10.02
C GLU A 70 -9.51 7.36 8.55
N LYS A 71 -10.15 8.47 8.16
CA LYS A 71 -10.51 8.70 6.76
C LYS A 71 -9.28 8.77 5.86
N ALA A 72 -8.22 9.47 6.27
CA ALA A 72 -6.99 9.55 5.51
C ALA A 72 -6.35 8.16 5.30
N ILE A 73 -6.27 7.35 6.36
CA ILE A 73 -5.73 5.97 6.27
C ILE A 73 -6.61 5.11 5.35
N TYR A 74 -7.93 5.22 5.47
CA TYR A 74 -8.86 4.48 4.62
C TYR A 74 -8.71 4.85 3.14
N ASP A 75 -8.69 6.15 2.82
CA ASP A 75 -8.55 6.65 1.46
C ASP A 75 -7.21 6.20 0.84
N GLU A 76 -6.12 6.22 1.63
CA GLU A 76 -4.82 5.69 1.19
C GLU A 76 -4.83 4.18 0.96
N THR A 77 -5.50 3.43 1.84
CA THR A 77 -5.61 1.97 1.72
C THR A 77 -6.41 1.60 0.46
N ALA A 78 -7.53 2.29 0.21
CA ALA A 78 -8.33 2.08 -0.98
C ALA A 78 -7.53 2.36 -2.26
N THR A 79 -6.76 3.45 -2.25
CA THR A 79 -5.89 3.80 -3.40
C THR A 79 -4.76 2.80 -3.57
N LEU A 80 -4.14 2.33 -2.48
CA LEU A 80 -3.12 1.29 -2.51
C LEU A 80 -3.63 -0.01 -3.15
N LEU A 81 -4.86 -0.40 -2.83
CA LEU A 81 -5.47 -1.59 -3.44
C LEU A 81 -5.75 -1.40 -4.93
N MET A 82 -6.15 -0.21 -5.37
CA MET A 82 -6.25 0.11 -6.81
C MET A 82 -4.89 0.07 -7.51
N ASP A 83 -3.83 0.52 -6.83
CA ASP A 83 -2.47 0.45 -7.38
C ASP A 83 -1.99 -1.01 -7.50
N LEU A 84 -2.31 -1.85 -6.51
CA LEU A 84 -2.05 -3.29 -6.58
C LEU A 84 -2.83 -3.97 -7.71
N ASP A 85 -4.11 -3.64 -7.88
CA ASP A 85 -4.98 -4.20 -8.91
C ASP A 85 -4.43 -3.93 -10.32
N ARG A 86 -4.07 -2.67 -10.61
CA ARG A 86 -3.44 -2.30 -11.88
C ARG A 86 -2.13 -3.03 -12.12
N GLU A 87 -1.30 -3.20 -11.09
CA GLU A 87 -0.05 -3.94 -11.21
C GLU A 87 -0.31 -5.43 -11.45
N LEU A 88 -1.30 -6.04 -10.78
CA LEU A 88 -1.72 -7.41 -11.05
C LEU A 88 -2.21 -7.58 -12.49
N GLU A 89 -3.09 -6.70 -12.98
CA GLU A 89 -3.55 -6.73 -14.37
C GLU A 89 -2.39 -6.65 -15.37
N ARG A 90 -1.44 -5.75 -15.12
CA ARG A 90 -0.22 -5.61 -15.94
C ARG A 90 0.58 -6.91 -15.96
N GLN A 91 0.81 -7.52 -14.79
CA GLN A 91 1.58 -8.75 -14.65
C GLN A 91 0.86 -9.95 -15.27
N ILE A 92 -0.45 -10.06 -15.10
CA ILE A 92 -1.29 -11.10 -15.71
C ILE A 92 -1.20 -11.00 -17.23
N ASN A 93 -1.42 -9.81 -17.79
CA ASN A 93 -1.38 -9.62 -19.24
C ASN A 93 0.01 -9.92 -19.81
N ALA A 94 1.08 -9.52 -19.12
CA ALA A 94 2.46 -9.73 -19.57
C ALA A 94 2.90 -11.21 -19.48
N ASN A 95 2.54 -11.93 -18.41
CA ASN A 95 3.13 -13.24 -18.11
C ASN A 95 2.15 -14.40 -18.34
N LEU A 96 0.86 -14.16 -18.21
CA LEU A 96 -0.21 -15.15 -18.32
C LEU A 96 -1.12 -14.92 -19.54
N GLY A 97 -0.83 -13.93 -20.38
CA GLY A 97 -1.65 -13.56 -21.55
C GLY A 97 -1.97 -14.73 -22.49
N ARG A 98 -1.06 -15.71 -22.62
CA ARG A 98 -1.28 -16.93 -23.43
C ARG A 98 -2.39 -17.85 -22.91
N PHE A 99 -2.80 -17.68 -21.66
CA PHE A 99 -3.83 -18.47 -20.99
C PHE A 99 -5.16 -17.70 -20.87
N LEU A 100 -5.19 -16.42 -21.24
CA LEU A 100 -6.40 -15.62 -21.21
C LEU A 100 -7.27 -15.98 -22.42
N VAL A 101 -8.45 -16.53 -22.18
CA VAL A 101 -9.46 -16.72 -23.23
C VAL A 101 -10.14 -15.37 -23.46
N ARG A 102 -10.11 -14.86 -24.69
CA ARG A 102 -10.79 -13.63 -25.09
C ARG A 102 -12.26 -13.86 -25.41
#